data_AF-A0A0Q3S7D1-F1
#
_entry.id   AF-A0A0Q3S7D1-F1
#
_cell.length_a   1.000
_cell.length_b   1.000
_cell.length_c   1.000
_cell.angle_alpha   90.00
_cell.angle_beta   90.00
_cell.angle_gamma   90.00
#
_symmetry.space_group_name_H-M   'P 1'
#
loop_
_entity.id
_entity.type
_entity.pdbx_description
1 polymer ?
#
loop_
_entity_poly.entity_id
_entity_poly.type
_entity_poly.pdbx_seq_one_letter_code
_entity_poly.pdbx_strand_id
1 'polypeptide(L)' 'MESYVKMLHATKFVGAILLTVGIATFLYGSLISEYSTVMGVGIGIVMGAVFIFLIGMILVASEEMVLNSKEYRKESV' A
#
# COMPACT_ATOMS: atom_id res chain seq x y z
N MET A 1 0.86 3.21 -21.74
CA MET A 1 -0.17 3.32 -20.67
C MET A 1 -0.55 1.96 -20.06
N GLU A 2 -0.48 0.81 -20.75
CA GLU A 2 -0.94 -0.48 -20.20
C GLU A 2 -0.14 -1.08 -19.02
N SER A 3 1.18 -0.89 -18.95
CA SER A 3 2.00 -1.56 -17.92
C SER A 3 1.81 -0.97 -16.52
N TYR A 4 1.44 0.30 -16.43
CA TYR A 4 1.36 1.05 -15.16
C TYR A 4 0.03 0.83 -14.45
N VAL A 5 -1.07 0.76 -15.22
CA VAL A 5 -2.38 0.36 -14.70
C VAL A 5 -2.29 -1.05 -14.10
N LYS A 6 -1.50 -1.94 -14.71
CA LYS A 6 -1.19 -3.27 -14.16
C LYS A 6 -0.39 -3.19 -12.86
N MET A 7 0.64 -2.34 -12.78
CA MET A 7 1.44 -2.20 -11.56
C MET A 7 0.63 -1.58 -10.42
N LEU A 8 -0.17 -0.55 -10.69
CA LEU A 8 -1.10 0.04 -9.74
C LEU A 8 -2.14 -0.98 -9.27
N HIS A 9 -2.68 -1.79 -10.19
CA HIS A 9 -3.64 -2.83 -9.83
C HIS A 9 -3.00 -3.93 -8.97
N ALA A 10 -1.76 -4.33 -9.26
CA ALA A 10 -1.00 -5.28 -8.46
C ALA A 10 -0.72 -4.73 -7.05
N THR A 11 -0.23 -3.49 -6.95
CA THR A 11 0.01 -2.82 -5.67
C THR A 11 -1.28 -2.63 -4.88
N LYS A 12 -2.39 -2.28 -5.55
CA LYS A 12 -3.71 -2.14 -4.91
C LYS A 12 -4.23 -3.49 -4.40
N PHE A 13 -4.01 -4.57 -5.15
CA PHE A 13 -4.42 -5.91 -4.76
C PHE A 13 -3.59 -6.45 -3.57
N VAL A 14 -2.26 -6.33 -3.64
CA VAL A 14 -1.35 -6.71 -2.55
C VAL A 14 -1.61 -5.87 -1.31
N GLY A 15 -1.78 -4.56 -1.48
CA GLY A 15 -2.12 -3.63 -0.41
C GLY A 15 -3.45 -3.98 0.26
N ALA A 16 -4.51 -4.24 -0.52
CA ALA A 16 -5.82 -4.62 0.01
C ALA A 16 -5.77 -5.94 0.81
N ILE A 17 -5.03 -6.94 0.34
CA ILE A 17 -4.85 -8.21 1.08
C ILE A 17 -4.10 -7.96 2.39
N LEU A 18 -2.98 -7.24 2.36
CA LEU A 18 -2.20 -6.93 3.58
C LEU A 18 -3.04 -6.16 4.61
N LEU A 19 -3.82 -5.17 4.15
CA LEU A 19 -4.68 -4.37 5.02
C LEU A 19 -5.80 -5.22 5.63
N THR A 20 -6.41 -6.11 4.85
CA THR A 20 -7.45 -7.02 5.33
C THR A 20 -6.90 -7.99 6.38
N VAL A 21 -5.73 -8.58 6.14
CA VAL A 21 -5.07 -9.48 7.10
C VAL A 21 -4.64 -8.73 8.37
N GLY A 22 -4.13 -7.50 8.22
CA GLY A 22 -3.77 -6.65 9.36
C GLY A 22 -4.96 -6.26 10.23
N ILE A 23 -6.08 -5.87 9.61
CA ILE A 23 -7.34 -5.59 10.31
C ILE A 23 -7.84 -6.84 11.03
N ALA A 24 -7.87 -8.00 10.35
CA ALA A 24 -8.32 -9.25 10.96
C ALA A 24 -7.45 -9.66 12.17
N THR A 25 -6.13 -9.52 12.05
CA THR A 25 -5.19 -9.81 13.14
C THR A 25 -5.33 -8.81 14.30
N PHE A 26 -5.58 -7.53 13.99
CA PHE A 26 -5.84 -6.50 14.99
C PHE A 26 -7.15 -6.74 15.75
N LEU A 27 -8.24 -7.07 15.04
CA LEU A 27 -9.52 -7.44 15.68
C LEU A 27 -9.37 -8.70 16.54
N TYR A 28 -8.65 -9.72 16.05
CA TYR A 28 -8.40 -10.94 16.82
C TYR A 28 -7.59 -10.66 18.10
N GLY A 29 -6.52 -9.87 17.99
CA GLY A 29 -5.72 -9.45 19.14
C GLY A 29 -6.44 -8.51 20.11
N SER A 30 -7.40 -7.71 19.62
CA SER A 30 -8.21 -6.80 20.44
C SER A 30 -9.33 -7.51 21.20
N LEU A 31 -9.92 -8.56 20.62
CA LEU A 31 -11.04 -9.29 21.24
C LEU A 31 -10.56 -10.33 22.26
N ILE A 32 -9.34 -10.85 22.10
CA ILE A 32 -8.71 -11.79 23.03
C ILE A 32 -7.75 -10.99 23.92
N SER A 33 -8.33 -10.18 24.80
CA SER A 33 -7.66 -9.18 25.66
C SER A 33 -6.72 -9.75 26.73
N GLU A 34 -6.36 -11.04 26.68
CA GLU A 34 -5.48 -11.68 27.66
C GLU A 34 -3.99 -11.68 27.25
N TYR A 35 -3.67 -11.31 26.00
CA TYR A 35 -2.29 -11.29 25.50
C TYR A 35 -1.85 -9.91 25.01
N SER A 36 -1.39 -9.06 25.95
CA SER A 36 -0.75 -7.75 25.68
C SER A 36 0.29 -7.79 24.55
N THR A 37 1.07 -8.88 24.45
CA THR A 37 2.06 -9.08 23.38
C THR A 37 1.44 -9.21 22.00
N VAL A 38 0.28 -9.86 21.87
CA VAL A 38 -0.43 -10.06 20.59
C VAL A 38 -1.00 -8.74 20.08
N MET A 39 -1.44 -7.86 20.99
CA MET A 39 -1.90 -6.52 20.66
C MET A 39 -0.77 -5.66 20.07
N GLY A 40 0.45 -5.74 20.64
CA GLY A 40 1.63 -5.06 20.12
C GLY A 40 2.03 -5.54 18.71
N VAL A 41 1.96 -6.85 18.47
CA VAL A 41 2.17 -7.44 17.14
C VAL A 41 1.09 -6.96 16.15
N GLY A 42 -0.17 -6.90 16.58
CA GLY A 42 -1.26 -6.36 15.77
C GLY A 42 -1.04 -4.91 15.34
N ILE A 43 -0.58 -4.05 16.26
CA ILE A 43 -0.23 -2.66 15.94
C ILE A 43 0.92 -2.61 14.92
N GLY A 44 1.96 -3.45 15.10
CA GLY A 44 3.08 -3.54 14.17
C GLY A 44 2.66 -3.96 12.76
N ILE A 45 1.77 -4.94 12.65
CA ILE A 45 1.23 -5.42 11.36
C ILE A 45 0.40 -4.32 10.68
N VAL A 46 -0.47 -3.62 11.42
CA VAL A 46 -1.30 -2.53 10.88
C VAL A 46 -0.43 -1.36 10.44
N MET A 47 0.51 -0.90 11.28
CA MET A 47 1.43 0.18 10.93
C MET A 47 2.30 -0.19 9.71
N GLY A 48 2.84 -1.41 9.68
CA GLY A 48 3.63 -1.91 8.54
C GLY A 48 2.80 -1.99 7.25
N ALA A 49 1.56 -2.45 7.32
CA ALA A 49 0.66 -2.52 6.18
C ALA A 49 0.35 -1.12 5.60
N VAL A 50 0.13 -0.13 6.47
CA VAL A 50 -0.09 1.27 6.04
C VAL A 50 1.16 1.83 5.36
N PHE A 51 2.36 1.57 5.88
CA PHE A 51 3.61 2.01 5.25
C PHE A 51 3.83 1.38 3.88
N ILE A 52 3.63 0.06 3.73
CA ILE A 52 3.76 -0.64 2.45
C ILE A 52 2.74 -0.08 1.44
N PHE A 53 1.52 0.21 1.88
CA PHE A 53 0.49 0.81 1.05
C PHE A 53 0.88 2.22 0.55
N LEU A 54 1.38 3.07 1.44
CA LEU A 54 1.82 4.43 1.09
C LEU A 54 2.99 4.43 0.11
N ILE A 55 4.02 3.60 0.35
CA ILE A 55 5.16 3.48 -0.57
C ILE A 55 4.68 3.03 -1.96
N GLY A 56 3.77 2.07 -2.00
CA GLY A 56 3.15 1.61 -3.23
C GLY A 56 2.41 2.70 -3.99
N MET A 57 1.62 3.54 -3.31
CA MET A 57 0.91 4.66 -3.93
C MET A 57 1.86 5.76 -4.41
N ILE A 58 2.90 6.09 -3.63
CA ILE A 58 3.87 7.13 -3.98
C ILE A 58 4.68 6.73 -5.22
N LEU A 59 5.03 5.44 -5.37
CA LEU A 59 5.73 4.95 -6.56
C LEU A 59 4.88 5.13 -7.82
N VAL A 60 3.60 4.77 -7.76
CA VAL A 60 2.69 4.96 -8.90
C VAL A 60 2.53 6.44 -9.24
N ALA A 61 2.29 7.29 -8.23
CA ALA A 61 2.15 8.73 -8.44
C ALA A 61 3.43 9.35 -9.03
N SER A 62 4.60 8.91 -8.57
CA SER A 62 5.90 9.37 -9.08
C SER A 62 6.11 8.96 -10.53
N GLU A 63 5.72 7.73 -10.89
CA GLU A 63 5.79 7.26 -12.28
C GLU A 63 4.84 8.03 -13.19
N GLU A 64 3.60 8.30 -12.75
CA GLU A 64 2.67 9.14 -13.50
C GLU A 64 3.22 10.56 -13.71
N MET A 65 3.82 11.17 -12.67
CA MET A 65 4.44 12.50 -12.78
C MET A 65 5.62 12.52 -13.76
N VAL A 66 6.49 11.50 -13.72
CA VAL A 66 7.62 11.35 -14.66
C VAL A 66 7.12 11.11 -16.09
N LEU A 67 6.07 10.31 -16.27
CA LEU A 67 5.50 10.04 -17.59
C LEU A 67 4.91 11.33 -18.20
N ASN A 68 4.15 12.07 -17.38
CA ASN A 68 3.51 13.32 -17.79
C ASN A 68 4.57 14.39 -18.13
N SER A 69 5.67 14.47 -17.36
CA SER A 69 6.81 15.33 -17.68
C SER A 69 7.49 14.98 -19.02
N LYS A 70 7.53 13.70 -19.41
CA LYS A 70 8.09 13.27 -20.70
C LYS A 70 7.19 13.56 -21.90
N GLU A 71 5.86 13.55 -21.74
CA GLU A 71 4.94 13.97 -22.81
C GLU A 71 5.07 15.46 -23.10
N TYR A 72 5.11 16.31 -22.08
CA TYR A 72 5.36 17.75 -22.26
C TYR A 72 6.67 18.06 -23.02
N ARG A 73 7.70 17.23 -22.84
CA ARG A 73 8.99 17.40 -23.53
C ARG A 73 8.99 16.96 -25.01
N LYS A 74 8.03 16.14 -25.44
CA LYS A 74 7.90 15.71 -26.84
C LYS A 74 7.06 16.66 -27.69
N GLU A 75 6.17 17.43 -27.07
CA GLU A 75 5.36 18.44 -27.76
C GLU A 75 6.11 19.77 -27.99
N SER A 76 7.30 19.91 -27.38
CA SER A 76 8.14 21.12 -27.45
C SER A 76 9.34 21.00 -28.43
N VAL A 77 9.44 19.92 -29.21
CA VAL A 77 10.50 19.66 -30.22
C VAL A 77 9.86 19.38 -31.57
#